data_AF-A0AAC9W7Y4-F1
#
_entry.id   AF-A0AAC9W7Y4-F1
#
_cell.length_a   1.000
_cell.length_b   1.000
_cell.length_c   1.000
_cell.angle_alpha   90.00
_cell.angle_beta   90.00
_cell.angle_gamma   90.00
#
_symmetry.space_group_name_H-M   'P 1'
#
loop_
_entity.id
_entity.type
_entity.pdbx_description
1 polymer ?
#
loop_
_entity_poly.entity_id
_entity_poly.type
_entity_poly.pdbx_seq_one_letter_code
_entity_poly.pdbx_strand_id
1 'polypeptide(L)'
;MQSRFIKSALNYTGGKYKILPQIIPHFPRDYERFIDLFAGGATVSVNIACFDSDKKYLINDIENHVIDFFKYLAEIDFDNLINQIESKISYYGLSDSKVNGYKFYNLDSSKGLGSYNKEKYKKLRDDYNLSKDNVLFYLLIVYGFNNQVRFNNQGNFNLPVGKRDFNKSMLNKLREFHQCFKKGSFDFSSKDFREIEIQKSDFIYADPPYRITTASYNENGGWGIQDDLDLMDYLDKVDSLGAKFALSNVFIHNGKYNKELINWSKKYNVSELDFHYNNSNYQTKAKNNNTQEVLITNYSEKLEVYDESK
;
A
#
# COMPACT_ATOMS: atom_id res chain seq x y z
N MET A 1 15.82 -16.54 -12.05
CA MET A 1 14.72 -15.90 -12.80
C MET A 1 14.16 -14.83 -11.86
N GLN A 2 14.46 -13.54 -12.06
CA GLN A 2 14.08 -12.47 -11.11
C GLN A 2 12.63 -12.67 -10.64
N SER A 3 12.47 -13.03 -9.36
CA SER A 3 11.14 -13.22 -8.80
C SER A 3 10.38 -11.89 -8.95
N ARG A 4 9.32 -11.92 -9.75
CA ARG A 4 8.55 -10.72 -10.03
C ARG A 4 7.71 -10.41 -8.79
N PHE A 5 8.03 -9.31 -8.12
CA PHE A 5 7.19 -8.79 -7.04
C PHE A 5 5.75 -8.55 -7.53
N ILE A 6 4.80 -8.70 -6.61
CA ILE A 6 3.37 -8.59 -6.85
C ILE A 6 2.90 -7.21 -6.44
N LYS A 7 2.12 -6.55 -7.31
CA LYS A 7 1.54 -5.23 -7.01
C LYS A 7 0.24 -5.41 -6.23
N SER A 8 -0.03 -4.51 -5.27
CA SER A 8 -1.32 -4.43 -4.58
C SER A 8 -2.51 -4.43 -5.54
N ALA A 9 -3.67 -5.00 -5.18
CA ALA A 9 -4.89 -4.77 -5.95
C ALA A 9 -5.31 -3.28 -5.97
N LEU A 10 -4.94 -2.51 -4.95
CA LEU A 10 -5.25 -1.10 -4.80
C LEU A 10 -4.09 -0.22 -5.30
N ASN A 11 -4.38 1.05 -5.59
CA ASN A 11 -3.34 2.06 -5.77
C ASN A 11 -3.30 2.91 -4.50
N TYR A 12 -2.32 2.62 -3.65
CA TYR A 12 -2.13 3.32 -2.39
C TYR A 12 -0.94 4.28 -2.50
N THR A 13 -1.12 5.52 -2.07
CA THR A 13 -0.06 6.54 -2.14
C THR A 13 1.08 6.13 -1.20
N GLY A 14 2.32 6.29 -1.66
CA GLY A 14 3.51 5.85 -0.89
C GLY A 14 3.87 4.38 -1.04
N GLY A 15 3.16 3.62 -1.88
CA GLY A 15 3.39 2.18 -2.05
C GLY A 15 4.83 1.80 -2.39
N LYS A 16 5.38 0.87 -1.60
CA LYS A 16 6.80 0.46 -1.61
C LYS A 16 7.22 -0.47 -2.74
N TYR A 17 6.33 -0.78 -3.69
CA TYR A 17 6.58 -1.75 -4.77
C TYR A 17 7.94 -1.56 -5.48
N LYS A 18 8.32 -0.31 -5.78
CA LYS A 18 9.57 -0.01 -6.50
C LYS A 18 10.83 -0.25 -5.67
N ILE A 19 10.73 -0.16 -4.35
CA ILE A 19 11.86 -0.31 -3.42
C ILE A 19 11.85 -1.64 -2.68
N LEU A 20 10.86 -2.51 -2.92
CA LEU A 20 10.87 -3.91 -2.45
C LEU A 20 12.20 -4.63 -2.70
N PRO A 21 12.84 -4.55 -3.88
CA PRO A 21 14.13 -5.20 -4.11
C PRO A 21 15.24 -4.69 -3.19
N GLN A 22 15.11 -3.48 -2.65
CA GLN A 22 16.09 -2.88 -1.74
C GLN A 22 15.74 -3.13 -0.28
N ILE A 23 14.46 -3.22 0.12
CA ILE A 23 14.10 -3.38 1.55
C ILE A 23 14.01 -4.84 1.98
N ILE A 24 13.47 -5.73 1.15
CA ILE A 24 13.23 -7.14 1.51
C ILE A 24 14.54 -7.89 1.83
N PRO A 25 15.69 -7.63 1.16
CA PRO A 25 16.96 -8.23 1.56
C PRO A 25 17.46 -7.86 2.97
N HIS A 26 16.95 -6.76 3.53
CA HIS A 26 17.32 -6.31 4.87
C HIS A 26 16.37 -6.87 5.95
N PHE A 27 15.35 -7.63 5.56
CA PHE A 27 14.42 -8.21 6.53
C PHE A 27 15.02 -9.47 7.16
N PRO A 28 14.88 -9.66 8.48
CA PRO A 28 15.34 -10.87 9.15
C PRO A 28 14.48 -12.05 8.70
N ARG A 29 15.00 -13.27 8.80
CA ARG A 29 14.25 -14.51 8.48
C ARG A 29 13.80 -15.28 9.71
N ASP A 30 14.44 -15.00 10.85
CA ASP A 30 14.16 -15.57 12.15
C ASP A 30 13.13 -14.72 12.90
N TYR A 31 11.87 -14.93 12.52
CA TYR A 31 10.66 -14.45 13.18
C TYR A 31 9.53 -15.50 13.03
N GLU A 32 8.46 -15.38 13.80
CA GLU A 32 7.27 -16.25 13.71
C GLU A 32 6.07 -15.50 13.10
N ARG A 33 5.93 -14.21 13.42
CA ARG A 33 4.86 -13.35 12.93
C ARG A 33 5.43 -12.03 12.39
N PHE A 34 5.08 -11.71 11.16
CA PHE A 34 5.33 -10.41 10.54
C PHE A 34 4.16 -9.47 10.84
N ILE A 35 4.46 -8.25 11.26
CA ILE A 35 3.46 -7.20 11.49
C ILE A 35 3.74 -6.06 10.51
N ASP A 36 2.85 -5.87 9.54
CA ASP A 36 2.82 -4.68 8.68
C ASP A 36 2.00 -3.60 9.39
N LEU A 37 2.69 -2.68 10.08
CA LEU A 37 2.06 -1.76 11.03
C LEU A 37 1.23 -0.68 10.35
N PHE A 38 1.61 -0.33 9.12
CA PHE A 38 1.00 0.69 8.25
C PHE A 38 0.86 0.14 6.82
N ALA A 39 0.07 -0.92 6.67
CA ALA A 39 0.10 -1.76 5.49
C ALA A 39 -0.28 -1.01 4.21
N GLY A 40 -1.17 -0.04 4.27
CA GLY A 40 -1.70 0.70 3.13
C GLY A 40 -2.19 -0.23 2.03
N GLY A 41 -1.42 -0.34 0.95
CA GLY A 41 -1.71 -1.29 -0.14
C GLY A 41 -1.40 -2.77 0.17
N ALA A 42 -0.93 -3.11 1.37
CA ALA A 42 -0.39 -4.42 1.76
C ALA A 42 0.69 -4.97 0.81
N THR A 43 1.41 -4.07 0.11
CA THR A 43 2.39 -4.47 -0.90
C THR A 43 3.58 -5.18 -0.26
N VAL A 44 4.02 -4.76 0.92
CA VAL A 44 5.12 -5.42 1.62
C VAL A 44 4.66 -6.78 2.12
N SER A 45 3.58 -6.82 2.93
CA SER A 45 3.02 -8.05 3.50
C SER A 45 2.75 -9.16 2.48
N VAL A 46 2.12 -8.88 1.33
CA VAL A 46 1.87 -9.95 0.34
C VAL A 46 3.13 -10.50 -0.32
N ASN A 47 4.16 -9.65 -0.48
CA ASN A 47 5.40 -10.08 -1.11
C ASN A 47 6.26 -10.86 -0.12
N ILE A 48 6.39 -10.41 1.13
CA ILE A 48 7.13 -11.16 2.16
C ILE A 48 6.48 -12.53 2.43
N ALA A 49 5.15 -12.60 2.40
CA ALA A 49 4.41 -13.87 2.50
C ALA A 49 4.66 -14.85 1.35
N CYS A 50 5.07 -14.37 0.19
CA CYS A 50 5.50 -15.26 -0.89
C CYS A 50 6.91 -15.85 -0.65
N PHE A 51 7.74 -15.21 0.15
CA PHE A 51 9.07 -15.72 0.52
C PHE A 51 9.01 -16.60 1.77
N ASP A 52 8.26 -16.20 2.80
CA ASP A 52 8.22 -16.89 4.10
C ASP A 52 6.81 -17.45 4.38
N SER A 53 6.34 -18.35 3.50
CA SER A 53 4.95 -18.84 3.52
C SER A 53 4.53 -19.59 4.80
N ASP A 54 5.48 -20.01 5.63
CA ASP A 54 5.26 -20.70 6.91
C ASP A 54 4.95 -19.75 8.08
N LYS A 55 5.07 -18.43 7.87
CA LYS A 55 4.88 -17.41 8.91
C LYS A 55 3.43 -16.92 8.99
N LYS A 56 3.14 -16.23 10.10
CA LYS A 56 1.89 -15.48 10.27
C LYS A 56 2.10 -14.02 9.87
N TYR A 57 1.06 -13.38 9.33
CA TYR A 57 1.10 -12.02 8.84
C TYR A 57 -0.05 -11.23 9.43
N LEU A 58 0.25 -10.18 10.21
CA LEU A 58 -0.74 -9.20 10.62
C LEU A 58 -0.65 -7.98 9.70
N ILE A 59 -1.73 -7.71 8.96
CA ILE A 59 -1.88 -6.53 8.11
C ILE A 59 -2.69 -5.50 8.90
N ASN A 60 -2.03 -4.44 9.38
CA ASN A 60 -2.66 -3.35 10.10
C ASN A 60 -2.67 -2.04 9.29
N ASP A 61 -3.80 -1.34 9.25
CA ASP A 61 -3.86 0.04 8.78
C ASP A 61 -5.04 0.78 9.44
N ILE A 62 -4.90 2.08 9.69
CA ILE A 62 -5.97 2.88 10.29
C ILE A 62 -7.19 3.02 9.36
N GLU A 63 -7.02 2.86 8.05
CA GLU A 63 -8.09 2.92 7.05
C GLU A 63 -8.88 1.60 6.99
N ASN A 64 -9.93 1.51 7.80
CA ASN A 64 -10.74 0.30 7.97
C ASN A 64 -11.34 -0.22 6.64
N HIS A 65 -11.75 0.65 5.72
CA HIS A 65 -12.34 0.23 4.45
C HIS A 65 -11.34 -0.56 3.57
N VAL A 66 -10.05 -0.23 3.66
CA VAL A 66 -8.98 -0.96 2.95
C VAL A 66 -8.76 -2.32 3.59
N ILE A 67 -8.74 -2.37 4.92
CA ILE A 67 -8.58 -3.62 5.68
C ILE A 67 -9.76 -4.57 5.47
N ASP A 68 -11.00 -4.06 5.53
CA ASP A 68 -12.22 -4.83 5.27
C ASP A 68 -12.22 -5.40 3.84
N PHE A 69 -11.72 -4.63 2.86
CA PHE A 69 -11.56 -5.12 1.50
C PHE A 69 -10.52 -6.25 1.39
N PHE A 70 -9.37 -6.13 2.06
CA PHE A 70 -8.37 -7.21 2.04
C PHE A 70 -8.86 -8.47 2.74
N LYS A 71 -9.58 -8.32 3.85
CA LYS A 71 -10.23 -9.44 4.55
C LYS A 71 -11.24 -10.15 3.64
N TYR A 72 -12.07 -9.37 2.93
CA TYR A 72 -12.97 -9.90 1.92
C TYR A 72 -12.25 -10.63 0.79
N LEU A 73 -11.14 -10.07 0.26
CA LEU A 73 -10.33 -10.74 -0.76
C LEU A 73 -9.73 -12.07 -0.27
N ALA A 74 -9.29 -12.12 0.99
CA ALA A 74 -8.74 -13.33 1.59
C ALA A 74 -9.78 -14.44 1.73
N GLU A 75 -11.04 -14.09 2.00
CA GLU A 75 -12.13 -15.04 2.19
C GLU A 75 -12.76 -15.51 0.87
N ILE A 76 -13.04 -14.59 -0.06
CA ILE A 76 -13.78 -14.91 -1.29
C ILE A 76 -12.97 -15.78 -2.27
N ASP A 77 -13.68 -16.61 -3.03
CA ASP A 77 -13.15 -17.29 -4.21
C ASP A 77 -12.97 -16.30 -5.40
N PHE A 78 -11.93 -16.51 -6.21
CA PHE A 78 -11.60 -15.57 -7.28
C PHE A 78 -12.68 -15.49 -8.37
N ASP A 79 -13.26 -16.63 -8.77
CA ASP A 79 -14.26 -16.63 -9.82
C ASP A 79 -15.56 -15.99 -9.33
N ASN A 80 -15.92 -16.21 -8.07
CA ASN A 80 -17.03 -15.51 -7.42
C ASN A 80 -16.80 -13.99 -7.34
N LEU A 81 -15.58 -13.56 -6.98
CA LEU A 81 -15.21 -12.15 -6.97
C LEU A 81 -15.38 -11.51 -8.35
N ILE A 82 -14.88 -12.15 -9.40
CA ILE A 82 -15.02 -11.64 -10.77
C ILE A 82 -16.48 -11.61 -11.20
N ASN A 83 -17.26 -12.66 -10.93
CA ASN A 83 -18.68 -12.67 -11.24
C ASN A 83 -19.43 -11.50 -10.58
N GLN A 84 -19.12 -11.20 -9.31
CA GLN A 84 -19.70 -10.04 -8.63
C GLN A 84 -19.26 -8.72 -9.25
N ILE A 85 -17.97 -8.55 -9.56
CA ILE A 85 -17.45 -7.34 -10.21
C ILE A 85 -18.15 -7.10 -11.56
N GLU A 86 -18.20 -8.11 -12.43
CA GLU A 86 -18.81 -7.99 -13.75
C GLU A 86 -20.32 -7.74 -13.65
N SER A 87 -21.00 -8.42 -12.71
CA SER A 87 -22.43 -8.20 -12.45
C SER A 87 -22.72 -6.76 -12.02
N LYS A 88 -21.91 -6.19 -11.11
CA LYS A 88 -22.05 -4.80 -10.67
C LYS A 88 -21.71 -3.81 -11.80
N ILE A 89 -20.65 -4.06 -12.59
CA ILE A 89 -20.31 -3.25 -13.78
C ILE A 89 -21.52 -3.18 -14.72
N SER A 90 -22.13 -4.33 -15.01
CA SER A 90 -23.33 -4.42 -15.85
C SER A 90 -24.52 -3.70 -15.23
N TYR A 91 -24.81 -3.92 -13.95
CA TYR A 91 -25.93 -3.31 -13.23
C TYR A 91 -25.89 -1.77 -13.23
N TYR A 92 -24.71 -1.18 -13.00
CA TYR A 92 -24.54 0.27 -13.05
C TYR A 92 -24.35 0.80 -14.48
N GLY A 93 -24.21 -0.08 -15.47
CA GLY A 93 -23.95 0.26 -16.87
C GLY A 93 -22.58 0.92 -17.09
N LEU A 94 -21.60 0.64 -16.23
CA LEU A 94 -20.25 1.19 -16.32
C LEU A 94 -19.56 0.68 -17.60
N SER A 95 -18.56 1.43 -18.09
CA SER A 95 -17.81 1.02 -19.26
C SER A 95 -17.01 -0.26 -19.00
N ASP A 96 -16.87 -1.07 -20.04
CA ASP A 96 -16.05 -2.27 -20.07
C ASP A 96 -15.20 -2.30 -21.35
N SER A 97 -14.06 -1.62 -21.29
CA SER A 97 -13.16 -1.50 -22.43
C SER A 97 -12.40 -2.80 -22.71
N LYS A 98 -12.37 -3.76 -21.79
CA LYS A 98 -11.68 -5.05 -22.03
C LYS A 98 -12.45 -5.91 -23.02
N VAL A 99 -13.78 -5.74 -23.08
CA VAL A 99 -14.67 -6.39 -24.04
C VAL A 99 -14.92 -5.50 -25.26
N ASN A 100 -15.30 -4.24 -25.04
CA ASN A 100 -15.84 -3.40 -26.12
C ASN A 100 -14.81 -2.42 -26.73
N GLY A 101 -13.69 -2.18 -26.05
CA GLY A 101 -12.74 -1.12 -26.41
C GLY A 101 -13.30 0.30 -26.26
N TYR A 102 -12.44 1.31 -26.41
CA TYR A 102 -12.83 2.72 -26.23
C TYR A 102 -13.79 3.23 -27.33
N LYS A 103 -13.62 2.75 -28.57
CA LYS A 103 -14.40 3.21 -29.73
C LYS A 103 -15.89 2.93 -29.59
N PHE A 104 -16.26 1.82 -28.93
CA PHE A 104 -17.66 1.50 -28.66
C PHE A 104 -18.37 2.59 -27.85
N TYR A 105 -17.64 3.30 -27.01
CA TYR A 105 -18.14 4.41 -26.19
C TYR A 105 -17.98 5.78 -26.85
N ASN A 106 -17.62 5.84 -28.15
CA ASN A 106 -17.26 7.07 -28.87
C ASN A 106 -16.13 7.86 -28.21
N LEU A 107 -15.19 7.16 -27.59
CA LEU A 107 -14.06 7.73 -26.84
C LEU A 107 -12.74 7.11 -27.30
N ASP A 108 -11.63 7.63 -26.77
CA ASP A 108 -10.27 7.17 -27.03
C ASP A 108 -9.46 7.10 -25.71
N SER A 109 -8.27 6.52 -25.78
CA SER A 109 -7.41 6.34 -24.61
C SER A 109 -6.87 7.65 -24.00
N SER A 110 -6.83 8.74 -24.76
CA SER A 110 -6.38 10.05 -24.29
C SER A 110 -7.47 10.77 -23.48
N LYS A 111 -8.70 10.75 -24.01
CA LYS A 111 -9.90 11.29 -23.33
C LYS A 111 -10.30 10.41 -22.14
N GLY A 112 -10.18 9.09 -22.30
CA GLY A 112 -10.62 8.10 -21.31
C GLY A 112 -12.15 7.95 -21.27
N LEU A 113 -12.64 7.24 -20.26
CA LEU A 113 -14.05 6.82 -20.13
C LEU A 113 -14.83 7.62 -19.08
N GLY A 114 -14.23 8.66 -18.52
CA GLY A 114 -14.80 9.41 -17.39
C GLY A 114 -16.12 10.10 -17.72
N SER A 115 -16.26 10.67 -18.93
CA SER A 115 -17.51 11.31 -19.36
C SER A 115 -18.66 10.30 -19.48
N TYR A 116 -18.39 9.10 -19.99
CA TYR A 116 -19.37 8.02 -20.11
C TYR A 116 -19.81 7.47 -18.75
N ASN A 117 -18.88 7.42 -17.78
CA ASN A 117 -19.12 6.83 -16.47
C ASN A 117 -19.66 7.81 -15.43
N LYS A 118 -19.66 9.13 -15.68
CA LYS A 118 -19.88 10.16 -14.65
C LYS A 118 -21.13 9.97 -13.78
N GLU A 119 -22.32 9.86 -14.37
CA GLU A 119 -23.57 9.72 -13.61
C GLU A 119 -23.72 8.33 -12.97
N LYS A 120 -23.20 7.30 -13.64
CA LYS A 120 -23.22 5.91 -13.17
C LYS A 120 -22.31 5.71 -11.96
N TYR A 121 -21.13 6.31 -12.03
CA TYR A 121 -20.16 6.37 -10.94
C TYR A 121 -20.72 7.14 -9.75
N LYS A 122 -21.46 8.24 -9.97
CA LYS A 122 -22.14 8.95 -8.90
C LYS A 122 -23.14 8.04 -8.18
N LYS A 123 -23.99 7.32 -8.92
CA LYS A 123 -24.92 6.34 -8.34
C LYS A 123 -24.20 5.23 -7.55
N LEU A 124 -23.15 4.64 -8.13
CA LEU A 124 -22.30 3.65 -7.45
C LEU A 124 -21.74 4.19 -6.12
N ARG A 125 -21.29 5.44 -6.12
CA ARG A 125 -20.72 6.10 -4.93
C ARG A 125 -21.75 6.35 -3.85
N ASP A 126 -22.92 6.80 -4.24
CA ASP A 126 -24.03 7.05 -3.32
C ASP A 126 -24.49 5.72 -2.69
N ASP A 127 -24.61 4.64 -3.47
CA ASP A 127 -24.96 3.30 -2.99
C ASP A 127 -23.90 2.70 -2.05
N TYR A 128 -22.60 2.86 -2.37
CA TYR A 128 -21.52 2.43 -1.48
C TYR A 128 -21.52 3.21 -0.16
N ASN A 129 -21.75 4.52 -0.19
CA ASN A 129 -21.78 5.32 1.03
C ASN A 129 -22.90 4.89 1.99
N LEU A 130 -23.95 4.23 1.49
CA LEU A 130 -25.01 3.61 2.28
C LEU A 130 -24.70 2.16 2.70
N SER A 131 -24.17 1.33 1.79
CA SER A 131 -24.03 -0.12 2.01
C SER A 131 -22.68 -0.56 2.56
N LYS A 132 -21.61 0.21 2.28
CA LYS A 132 -20.20 -0.14 2.51
C LYS A 132 -19.77 -1.48 1.89
N ASP A 133 -20.41 -1.87 0.79
CA ASP A 133 -20.11 -3.10 0.05
C ASP A 133 -18.69 -3.10 -0.55
N ASN A 134 -17.94 -4.18 -0.32
CA ASN A 134 -16.52 -4.32 -0.72
C ASN A 134 -16.30 -4.34 -2.24
N VAL A 135 -17.25 -4.87 -3.02
CA VAL A 135 -17.16 -4.86 -4.49
C VAL A 135 -17.43 -3.46 -5.02
N LEU A 136 -18.40 -2.74 -4.44
CA LEU A 136 -18.64 -1.34 -4.80
C LEU A 136 -17.44 -0.46 -4.42
N PHE A 137 -16.82 -0.70 -3.25
CA PHE A 137 -15.58 -0.02 -2.85
C PHE A 137 -14.48 -0.21 -3.89
N TYR A 138 -14.22 -1.44 -4.31
CA TYR A 138 -13.22 -1.72 -5.32
C TYR A 138 -13.53 -1.04 -6.65
N LEU A 139 -14.80 -1.08 -7.10
CA LEU A 139 -15.22 -0.39 -8.31
C LEU A 139 -15.07 1.13 -8.21
N LEU A 140 -15.32 1.73 -7.04
CA LEU A 140 -15.09 3.16 -6.83
C LEU A 140 -13.63 3.54 -6.99
N ILE A 141 -12.72 2.68 -6.56
CA ILE A 141 -11.27 2.86 -6.75
C ILE A 141 -10.93 2.67 -8.23
N VAL A 142 -11.43 1.64 -8.89
CA VAL A 142 -11.14 1.34 -10.30
C VAL A 142 -11.58 2.48 -11.23
N TYR A 143 -12.80 2.97 -11.04
CA TYR A 143 -13.41 4.01 -11.88
C TYR A 143 -13.18 5.42 -11.33
N GLY A 144 -12.57 5.57 -10.16
CA GLY A 144 -12.31 6.85 -9.50
C GLY A 144 -11.07 7.56 -10.01
N PHE A 145 -11.00 8.86 -9.74
CA PHE A 145 -9.86 9.69 -10.12
C PHE A 145 -8.54 9.15 -9.54
N ASN A 146 -7.57 8.89 -10.42
CA ASN A 146 -6.24 8.35 -10.12
C ASN A 146 -6.21 7.05 -9.29
N ASN A 147 -7.31 6.33 -9.22
CA ASN A 147 -7.44 5.11 -8.42
C ASN A 147 -7.09 5.29 -6.93
N GLN A 148 -7.29 6.49 -6.38
CA GLN A 148 -7.00 6.78 -4.97
C GLN A 148 -8.14 6.32 -4.05
N VAL A 149 -7.83 6.19 -2.77
CA VAL A 149 -8.79 6.00 -1.68
C VAL A 149 -8.90 7.33 -0.93
N ARG A 150 -10.11 7.87 -0.79
CA ARG A 150 -10.34 9.11 -0.03
C ARG A 150 -11.76 9.20 0.49
N PHE A 151 -11.85 9.47 1.78
CA PHE A 151 -13.09 9.70 2.51
C PHE A 151 -13.15 11.14 3.02
N ASN A 152 -14.35 11.65 3.25
CA ASN A 152 -14.55 12.90 3.98
C ASN A 152 -14.68 12.63 5.49
N ASN A 153 -14.78 13.70 6.29
CA ASN A 153 -14.91 13.59 7.75
C ASN A 153 -16.22 12.89 8.22
N GLN A 154 -17.16 12.63 7.31
CA GLN A 154 -18.37 11.84 7.59
C GLN A 154 -18.19 10.35 7.26
N GLY A 155 -16.99 9.92 6.88
CA GLY A 155 -16.71 8.54 6.46
C GLY A 155 -17.25 8.18 5.07
N ASN A 156 -17.62 9.17 4.26
CA ASN A 156 -18.15 8.96 2.91
C ASN A 156 -17.05 9.11 1.85
N PHE A 157 -17.01 8.16 0.93
CA PHE A 157 -16.11 8.20 -0.22
C PHE A 157 -16.46 9.39 -1.11
N ASN A 158 -15.46 10.19 -1.48
CA ASN A 158 -15.68 11.51 -2.07
C ASN A 158 -14.86 11.82 -3.33
N LEU A 159 -14.21 10.84 -3.96
CA LEU A 159 -13.50 11.09 -5.22
C LEU A 159 -14.49 11.25 -6.39
N PRO A 160 -14.16 12.08 -7.38
CA PRO A 160 -14.88 12.12 -8.64
C PRO A 160 -14.49 10.93 -9.55
N VAL A 161 -15.26 10.74 -10.61
CA VAL A 161 -14.97 9.74 -11.65
C VAL A 161 -13.60 10.02 -12.30
N GLY A 162 -12.86 8.96 -12.57
CA GLY A 162 -11.60 8.96 -13.29
C GLY A 162 -11.74 8.63 -14.77
N LYS A 163 -10.60 8.53 -15.45
CA LYS A 163 -10.54 8.22 -16.89
C LYS A 163 -10.53 6.72 -17.22
N ARG A 164 -10.31 5.87 -16.22
CA ARG A 164 -10.06 4.43 -16.37
C ARG A 164 -11.29 3.62 -15.97
N ASP A 165 -11.29 2.37 -16.40
CA ASP A 165 -12.27 1.35 -16.05
C ASP A 165 -11.57 0.03 -15.68
N PHE A 166 -12.37 -1.00 -15.42
CA PHE A 166 -11.86 -2.33 -15.08
C PHE A 166 -11.29 -3.06 -16.31
N ASN A 167 -10.08 -2.70 -16.71
CA ASN A 167 -9.41 -3.27 -17.89
C ASN A 167 -8.58 -4.53 -17.56
N LYS A 168 -8.06 -5.19 -18.61
CA LYS A 168 -7.26 -6.44 -18.50
C LYS A 168 -6.04 -6.32 -17.59
N SER A 169 -5.39 -5.15 -17.53
CA SER A 169 -4.26 -4.94 -16.62
C SER A 169 -4.70 -4.94 -15.16
N MET A 170 -5.87 -4.38 -14.85
CA MET A 170 -6.42 -4.38 -13.49
C MET A 170 -6.88 -5.77 -13.08
N LEU A 171 -7.53 -6.50 -13.98
CA LEU A 171 -7.90 -7.90 -13.77
C LEU A 171 -6.68 -8.77 -13.42
N ASN A 172 -5.60 -8.66 -14.19
CA ASN A 172 -4.38 -9.43 -13.93
C ASN A 172 -3.74 -9.04 -12.58
N LYS A 173 -3.69 -7.74 -12.27
CA LYS A 173 -3.18 -7.23 -10.98
C LYS A 173 -4.00 -7.79 -9.80
N LEU A 174 -5.33 -7.78 -9.91
CA LEU A 174 -6.22 -8.32 -8.90
C LEU A 174 -6.03 -9.83 -8.73
N ARG A 175 -5.85 -10.57 -9.83
CA ARG A 175 -5.59 -12.02 -9.81
C ARG A 175 -4.28 -12.36 -9.10
N GLU A 176 -3.19 -11.71 -9.50
CA GLU A 176 -1.86 -11.91 -8.89
C GLU A 176 -1.91 -11.60 -7.38
N PHE A 177 -2.57 -10.51 -6.99
CA PHE A 177 -2.70 -10.12 -5.58
C PHE A 177 -3.59 -11.06 -4.77
N HIS A 178 -4.75 -11.47 -5.30
CA HIS A 178 -5.67 -12.39 -4.61
C HIS A 178 -5.02 -13.75 -4.30
N GLN A 179 -4.20 -14.26 -5.23
CA GLN A 179 -3.46 -15.50 -5.03
C GLN A 179 -2.49 -15.45 -3.83
N CYS A 180 -2.01 -14.26 -3.45
CA CYS A 180 -1.11 -14.12 -2.31
C CYS A 180 -1.82 -14.46 -0.99
N PHE A 181 -3.06 -13.99 -0.82
CA PHE A 181 -3.84 -14.27 0.40
C PHE A 181 -4.18 -15.74 0.60
N LYS A 182 -4.14 -16.54 -0.47
CA LYS A 182 -4.34 -17.99 -0.38
C LYS A 182 -3.08 -18.77 0.01
N LYS A 183 -1.90 -18.13 -0.02
CA LYS A 183 -0.61 -18.77 0.26
C LYS A 183 -0.09 -18.55 1.68
N GLY A 184 -0.51 -17.48 2.35
CA GLY A 184 -0.04 -17.12 3.69
C GLY A 184 -1.16 -17.17 4.73
N SER A 185 -0.77 -17.20 6.01
CA SER A 185 -1.69 -17.04 7.14
C SER A 185 -1.81 -15.56 7.47
N PHE A 186 -2.88 -14.92 6.99
CA PHE A 186 -3.11 -13.49 7.18
C PHE A 186 -4.20 -13.21 8.22
N ASP A 187 -3.84 -12.39 9.19
CA ASP A 187 -4.75 -11.70 10.09
C ASP A 187 -4.82 -10.22 9.70
N PHE A 188 -5.95 -9.58 10.02
CA PHE A 188 -6.27 -8.23 9.61
C PHE A 188 -6.71 -7.41 10.82
N SER A 189 -6.18 -6.19 10.94
CA SER A 189 -6.61 -5.23 11.97
C SER A 189 -6.70 -3.82 11.41
N SER A 190 -7.63 -3.04 11.97
CA SER A 190 -7.67 -1.60 11.72
C SER A 190 -7.66 -0.87 13.05
N LYS A 191 -6.44 -0.75 13.60
CA LYS A 191 -6.18 -0.10 14.90
C LYS A 191 -5.09 0.95 14.74
N ASP A 192 -5.06 1.90 15.68
CA ASP A 192 -3.89 2.74 15.83
C ASP A 192 -2.67 1.86 16.15
N PHE A 193 -1.51 2.21 15.60
CA PHE A 193 -0.30 1.40 15.78
C PHE A 193 0.07 1.24 17.26
N ARG A 194 -0.30 2.22 18.11
CA ARG A 194 -0.07 2.20 19.56
C ARG A 194 -0.84 1.09 20.27
N GLU A 195 -1.90 0.57 19.65
CA GLU A 195 -2.76 -0.48 20.21
C GLU A 195 -2.36 -1.89 19.73
N ILE A 196 -1.32 -2.00 18.88
CA ILE A 196 -0.85 -3.29 18.38
C ILE A 196 0.04 -3.95 19.43
N GLU A 197 -0.36 -5.16 19.84
CA GLU A 197 0.38 -5.96 20.80
C GLU A 197 1.56 -6.68 20.14
N ILE A 198 2.72 -6.52 20.75
CA ILE A 198 3.99 -7.08 20.29
C ILE A 198 4.43 -8.27 21.15
N GLN A 199 5.05 -9.24 20.49
CA GLN A 199 5.66 -10.43 21.07
C GLN A 199 7.12 -10.49 20.67
N LYS A 200 7.95 -11.16 21.49
CA LYS A 200 9.38 -11.28 21.22
C LYS A 200 9.71 -11.94 19.87
N SER A 201 8.87 -12.85 19.38
CA SER A 201 9.06 -13.52 18.09
C SER A 201 8.50 -12.74 16.89
N ASP A 202 8.00 -11.51 17.10
CA ASP A 202 7.52 -10.66 16.02
C ASP A 202 8.65 -9.97 15.26
N PHE A 203 8.41 -9.75 13.97
CA PHE A 203 9.12 -8.78 13.16
C PHE A 203 8.15 -7.69 12.69
N ILE A 204 8.42 -6.44 13.06
CA ILE A 204 7.58 -5.28 12.78
C ILE A 204 8.17 -4.51 11.60
N TYR A 205 7.38 -4.35 10.53
CA TYR A 205 7.67 -3.38 9.49
C TYR A 205 6.78 -2.14 9.67
N ALA A 206 7.40 -0.97 9.71
CA ALA A 206 6.72 0.30 9.84
C ALA A 206 7.02 1.20 8.62
N ASP A 207 5.96 1.63 7.95
CA ASP A 207 5.99 2.59 6.84
C ASP A 207 4.94 3.69 7.06
N PRO A 208 5.14 4.56 8.07
CA PRO A 208 4.16 5.58 8.43
C PRO A 208 4.07 6.68 7.37
N PRO A 209 3.06 7.58 7.45
CA PRO A 209 3.09 8.83 6.72
C PRO A 209 4.37 9.64 7.02
N TYR A 210 5.08 10.09 5.98
CA TYR A 210 6.32 10.85 6.16
C TYR A 210 6.01 12.34 6.37
N ARG A 211 6.13 12.84 7.60
CA ARG A 211 5.80 14.23 8.01
C ARG A 211 6.42 15.32 7.13
N ILE A 212 7.63 15.13 6.64
CA ILE A 212 8.35 16.14 5.83
C ILE A 212 7.99 16.09 4.33
N THR A 213 7.14 15.16 3.89
CA THR A 213 6.70 14.99 2.50
C THR A 213 5.28 15.53 2.27
N THR A 214 4.93 15.74 1.00
CA THR A 214 3.58 16.12 0.59
C THR A 214 2.74 14.87 0.29
N ALA A 215 2.01 14.37 1.30
CA ALA A 215 1.02 13.30 1.14
C ALA A 215 -0.31 13.71 1.78
N SER A 216 -1.42 13.24 1.22
CA SER A 216 -2.77 13.60 1.69
C SER A 216 -3.06 13.17 3.13
N TYR A 217 -2.35 12.15 3.63
CA TYR A 217 -2.47 11.66 5.03
C TYR A 217 -1.88 12.63 6.07
N ASN A 218 -1.13 13.65 5.62
CA ASN A 218 -0.58 14.70 6.48
C ASN A 218 -1.48 15.94 6.55
N GLU A 219 -2.63 15.94 5.85
CA GLU A 219 -3.56 17.07 5.81
C GLU A 219 -4.60 16.97 6.95
N ASN A 220 -5.25 18.10 7.30
CA ASN A 220 -6.39 18.18 8.23
C ASN A 220 -6.20 17.55 9.64
N GLY A 221 -5.01 17.64 10.23
CA GLY A 221 -4.74 17.08 11.56
C GLY A 221 -4.40 15.59 11.55
N GLY A 222 -3.95 15.06 10.40
CA GLY A 222 -3.31 13.76 10.29
C GLY A 222 -1.92 13.71 10.92
N TRP A 223 -1.03 12.86 10.39
CA TRP A 223 0.25 12.51 11.03
C TRP A 223 1.11 13.74 11.39
N GLY A 224 1.39 13.89 12.68
CA GLY A 224 2.09 15.01 13.27
C GLY A 224 3.40 14.63 13.95
N ILE A 225 4.02 15.61 14.63
CA ILE A 225 5.25 15.37 15.39
C ILE A 225 5.03 14.41 16.55
N GLN A 226 3.87 14.47 17.22
CA GLN A 226 3.59 13.54 18.33
C GLN A 226 3.49 12.10 17.83
N ASP A 227 2.95 11.87 16.62
CA ASP A 227 2.91 10.54 16.03
C ASP A 227 4.31 10.01 15.69
N ASP A 228 5.21 10.87 15.16
CA ASP A 228 6.62 10.52 14.98
C ASP A 228 7.25 10.10 16.33
N LEU A 229 7.05 10.88 17.39
CA LEU A 229 7.59 10.60 18.73
C LEU A 229 7.02 9.29 19.32
N ASP A 230 5.71 9.10 19.22
CA ASP A 230 5.04 7.90 19.75
C ASP A 230 5.46 6.64 18.99
N LEU A 231 5.68 6.73 17.67
CA LEU A 231 6.19 5.62 16.87
C LEU A 231 7.64 5.29 17.26
N MET A 232 8.47 6.30 17.47
CA MET A 232 9.84 6.13 17.94
C MET A 232 9.89 5.46 19.33
N ASP A 233 9.02 5.86 20.26
CA ASP A 233 8.87 5.23 21.57
C ASP A 233 8.31 3.80 21.48
N TYR A 234 7.38 3.55 20.54
CA TYR A 234 6.86 2.21 20.27
C TYR A 234 7.97 1.28 19.77
N LEU A 235 8.81 1.72 18.84
CA LEU A 235 9.93 0.94 18.30
C LEU A 235 11.04 0.72 19.34
N ASP A 236 11.28 1.69 20.23
CA ASP A 236 12.17 1.50 21.39
C ASP A 236 11.66 0.38 22.32
N LYS A 237 10.33 0.28 22.52
CA LYS A 237 9.72 -0.83 23.28
C LYS A 237 9.89 -2.16 22.57
N VAL A 238 9.70 -2.20 21.25
CA VAL A 238 9.95 -3.40 20.42
C VAL A 238 11.39 -3.90 20.62
N ASP A 239 12.36 -2.99 20.56
CA ASP A 239 13.77 -3.30 20.79
C ASP A 239 14.03 -3.84 22.20
N SER A 240 13.49 -3.17 23.22
CA SER A 240 13.64 -3.60 24.63
C SER A 240 13.06 -5.00 24.91
N LEU A 241 12.03 -5.41 24.17
CA LEU A 241 11.43 -6.75 24.25
C LEU A 241 12.30 -7.82 23.57
N GLY A 242 13.24 -7.41 22.72
CA GLY A 242 14.06 -8.28 21.88
C GLY A 242 13.36 -8.72 20.59
N ALA A 243 12.27 -8.07 20.21
CA ALA A 243 11.63 -8.22 18.90
C ALA A 243 12.37 -7.37 17.85
N LYS A 244 12.13 -7.65 16.58
CA LYS A 244 12.83 -6.98 15.47
C LYS A 244 11.94 -5.93 14.82
N PHE A 245 12.52 -4.82 14.37
CA PHE A 245 11.82 -3.87 13.54
C PHE A 245 12.64 -3.35 12.36
N ALA A 246 11.92 -2.93 11.33
CA ALA A 246 12.41 -2.14 10.22
C ALA A 246 11.47 -0.95 9.96
N LEU A 247 12.01 0.26 9.97
CA LEU A 247 11.29 1.50 9.72
C LEU A 247 11.75 2.12 8.41
N SER A 248 10.85 2.27 7.44
CA SER A 248 11.07 3.11 6.26
C SER A 248 10.67 4.54 6.57
N ASN A 249 11.54 5.51 6.26
CA ASN A 249 11.24 6.94 6.41
C ASN A 249 12.21 7.80 5.59
N VAL A 250 12.09 9.13 5.69
CA VAL A 250 12.90 10.10 4.95
C VAL A 250 13.56 11.08 5.91
N PHE A 251 14.88 11.16 5.85
CA PHE A 251 15.67 12.14 6.62
C PHE A 251 15.59 13.54 6.02
N ILE A 252 15.70 13.63 4.69
CA ILE A 252 15.74 14.89 3.95
C ILE A 252 14.77 14.83 2.79
N HIS A 253 13.93 15.85 2.62
CA HIS A 253 13.08 15.98 1.44
C HIS A 253 12.93 17.46 1.07
N ASN A 254 13.33 17.82 -0.16
CA ASN A 254 13.21 19.20 -0.66
C ASN A 254 13.76 20.25 0.33
N GLY A 255 14.94 19.98 0.92
CA GLY A 255 15.60 20.88 1.87
C GLY A 255 15.04 20.88 3.30
N LYS A 256 13.97 20.12 3.59
CA LYS A 256 13.46 19.90 4.95
C LYS A 256 14.17 18.71 5.59
N TYR A 257 14.43 18.80 6.89
CA TYR A 257 15.11 17.77 7.67
C TYR A 257 14.21 17.24 8.78
N ASN A 258 14.08 15.91 8.91
CA ASN A 258 13.42 15.28 10.06
C ASN A 258 14.45 15.12 11.20
N LYS A 259 14.70 16.21 11.93
CA LYS A 259 15.76 16.28 12.95
C LYS A 259 15.55 15.27 14.08
N GLU A 260 14.30 15.06 14.47
CA GLU A 260 13.92 14.14 15.54
C GLU A 260 14.26 12.70 15.14
N LEU A 261 13.85 12.28 13.95
CA LEU A 261 14.15 10.97 13.40
C LEU A 261 15.67 10.75 13.24
N ILE A 262 16.40 11.72 12.69
CA ILE A 262 17.87 11.63 12.50
C ILE A 262 18.60 11.47 13.84
N ASN A 263 18.11 12.12 14.90
CA ASN A 263 18.72 11.99 16.23
C ASN A 263 18.37 10.64 16.86
N TRP A 264 17.11 10.21 16.77
CA TRP A 264 16.65 8.93 17.29
C TRP A 264 17.34 7.74 16.60
N SER A 265 17.56 7.81 15.29
CA SER A 265 18.14 6.73 14.49
C SER A 265 19.59 6.38 14.87
N LYS A 266 20.31 7.26 15.59
CA LYS A 266 21.69 7.01 16.05
C LYS A 266 21.82 5.80 16.99
N LYS A 267 20.71 5.34 17.56
CA LYS A 267 20.64 4.12 18.39
C LYS A 267 20.64 2.83 17.57
N TYR A 268 20.37 2.91 16.28
CA TYR A 268 20.01 1.80 15.42
C TYR A 268 20.86 1.78 14.14
N ASN A 269 20.73 0.71 13.37
CA ASN A 269 21.39 0.60 12.06
C ASN A 269 20.58 1.39 11.03
N VAL A 270 21.27 2.13 10.17
CA VAL A 270 20.65 2.96 9.13
C VAL A 270 21.24 2.60 7.77
N SER A 271 20.36 2.22 6.84
CA SER A 271 20.70 1.89 5.47
C SER A 271 20.02 2.89 4.54
N GLU A 272 20.79 3.59 3.72
CA GLU A 272 20.25 4.52 2.72
C GLU A 272 19.68 3.75 1.53
N LEU A 273 18.47 4.14 1.09
CA LEU A 273 17.81 3.53 -0.05
C LEU A 273 18.06 4.39 -1.30
N ASP A 274 18.51 3.76 -2.37
CA ASP A 274 18.87 4.46 -3.60
C ASP A 274 17.63 4.71 -4.47
N PHE A 275 17.32 5.99 -4.69
CA PHE A 275 16.18 6.43 -5.47
C PHE A 275 16.61 6.90 -6.87
N HIS A 276 17.18 6.00 -7.68
CA HIS A 276 17.37 6.28 -9.10
C HIS A 276 16.03 6.22 -9.85
N TYR A 277 15.38 7.38 -10.02
CA TYR A 277 14.33 7.58 -11.02
C TYR A 277 14.93 7.46 -12.44
N ASN A 278 15.30 6.25 -12.87
CA ASN A 278 15.61 6.00 -14.28
C ASN A 278 14.29 5.97 -15.06
N ASN A 279 13.80 7.16 -15.41
CA ASN A 279 12.96 7.43 -16.58
C ASN A 279 13.00 8.93 -16.92
N SER A 280 13.83 9.26 -17.92
CA SER A 280 13.72 10.37 -18.89
C SER A 280 13.60 11.82 -18.37
N ASN A 281 14.70 12.59 -18.40
CA ASN A 281 15.09 13.47 -19.52
C ASN A 281 16.29 14.35 -19.10
N TYR A 282 17.29 14.42 -19.98
CA TYR A 282 18.40 15.37 -19.86
C TYR A 282 17.85 16.81 -19.84
N GLN A 283 18.42 17.64 -18.96
CA GLN A 283 18.13 19.06 -18.70
C GLN A 283 17.03 19.35 -17.66
N THR A 284 17.42 19.33 -16.39
CA THR A 284 16.95 20.34 -15.43
C THR A 284 18.00 20.51 -14.32
N LYS A 285 18.28 21.77 -13.98
CA LYS A 285 19.25 22.20 -12.95
C LYS A 285 18.80 21.81 -11.53
N ALA A 286 18.73 20.52 -11.21
CA ALA A 286 18.18 20.00 -9.95
C ALA A 286 19.22 19.33 -9.04
N LYS A 287 20.47 19.82 -9.00
CA LYS A 287 21.53 19.23 -8.17
C LYS A 287 21.43 19.51 -6.65
N ASN A 288 20.39 20.19 -6.16
CA ASN A 288 20.25 20.56 -4.74
C ASN A 288 18.95 20.09 -4.04
N ASN A 289 18.10 19.27 -4.68
CA ASN A 289 16.83 18.80 -4.09
C ASN A 289 16.85 17.27 -3.87
N ASN A 290 17.78 16.78 -3.04
CA ASN A 290 17.91 15.34 -2.78
C ASN A 290 16.89 14.89 -1.71
N THR A 291 16.12 13.85 -2.04
CA THR A 291 15.38 13.08 -1.04
C THR A 291 16.30 11.99 -0.51
N GLN A 292 16.47 11.88 0.80
CA GLN A 292 17.24 10.83 1.45
C GLN A 292 16.27 9.89 2.17
N GLU A 293 15.85 8.83 1.48
CA GLU A 293 15.03 7.76 2.05
C GLU A 293 15.95 6.73 2.73
N VAL A 294 15.51 6.24 3.88
CA VAL A 294 16.30 5.36 4.75
C VAL A 294 15.46 4.19 5.24
N LEU A 295 16.15 3.09 5.54
CA LEU A 295 15.64 1.97 6.32
C LEU A 295 16.40 1.92 7.64
N ILE A 296 15.69 1.95 8.76
CA ILE A 296 16.27 1.91 10.11
C ILE A 296 15.90 0.58 10.77
N THR A 297 16.88 -0.17 11.28
CA THR A 297 16.68 -1.51 11.86
C THR A 297 17.42 -1.68 13.19
N ASN A 298 16.88 -2.51 14.10
CA ASN A 298 17.50 -2.82 15.39
C ASN A 298 18.32 -4.11 15.43
N TYR A 299 18.51 -4.76 14.30
CA TYR A 299 19.28 -6.00 14.17
C TYR A 299 20.39 -5.81 13.14
N SER A 300 21.48 -6.55 13.30
CA SER A 300 22.57 -6.57 12.30
C SER A 300 22.12 -7.30 11.04
N GLU A 301 22.32 -6.69 9.89
CA GLU A 301 22.02 -7.29 8.59
C GLU A 301 22.86 -8.55 8.39
N LYS A 302 22.20 -9.69 8.16
CA LYS A 302 22.83 -10.80 7.45
C LYS A 302 22.42 -10.67 6.00
N LEU A 303 23.32 -10.15 5.16
CA LEU A 303 23.16 -10.20 3.71
C LEU A 303 23.20 -11.68 3.27
N GLU A 304 22.06 -12.36 3.35
CA GLU A 304 21.90 -13.65 2.68
C GLU A 304 21.61 -13.35 1.20
N VAL A 305 22.56 -13.75 0.35
CA VAL A 305 22.40 -13.71 -1.11
C VAL A 305 21.18 -14.58 -1.43
N TYR A 306 20.14 -13.98 -2.03
CA TYR A 306 19.00 -14.73 -2.55
C TYR A 306 19.50 -15.72 -3.60
N ASP A 307 19.63 -16.98 -3.23
CA ASP A 307 19.87 -18.06 -4.17
C ASP A 307 18.52 -18.44 -4.79
N GLU A 308 18.28 -18.00 -6.03
CA GLU A 308 17.06 -18.24 -6.80
C GLU A 308 16.91 -19.70 -7.28
N SER A 309 17.48 -20.69 -6.57
CA SER A 309 17.58 -22.09 -7.00
C SER A 309 16.83 -23.11 -6.12
N LYS A 310 15.74 -22.71 -5.45
CA LYS A 310 14.79 -23.65 -4.83
C LYS A 310 13.35 -23.32 -5.15
#